data_AF-A0A3D5DPG9-F1
#
_entry.id   AF-A0A3D5DPG9-F1
#
_cell.length_a   1.000
_cell.length_b   1.000
_cell.length_c   1.000
_cell.angle_alpha   90.00
_cell.angle_beta   90.00
_cell.angle_gamma   90.00
#
_symmetry.space_group_name_H-M   'P 1'
#
loop_
_entity.id
_entity.type
_entity.pdbx_description
1 polymer ?
#
loop_
_entity_poly.entity_id
_entity_poly.type
_entity_poly.pdbx_seq_one_letter_code
_entity_poly.pdbx_strand_id
1 'polypeptide(L)'
;MTGLSYDGVANVATASGTVQMLKFSMTSMTLSGGTVLTVSEGGHTLLTQDSSLDLSGNVVLYTTEFSAQLLGVPVTFTPQNPPTAILPDMTFTNVVTDQPFTMADTFQATALVTSLN
;
A
#
# COMPACT_ATOMS: atom_id res chain seq x y z
N MET A 1 -4.38 8.47 -3.72
CA MET A 1 -5.16 7.73 -2.71
C MET A 1 -6.29 8.60 -2.24
N THR A 2 -7.46 8.02 -1.97
CA THR A 2 -8.65 8.75 -1.54
C THR A 2 -9.30 8.04 -0.35
N GLY A 3 -9.73 8.81 0.66
CA GLY A 3 -10.42 8.27 1.84
C GLY A 3 -9.54 7.43 2.76
N LEU A 4 -8.24 7.74 2.88
CA LEU A 4 -7.30 6.98 3.70
C LEU A 4 -7.62 7.10 5.19
N SER A 5 -7.82 5.96 5.83
CA SER A 5 -7.82 5.76 7.28
C SER A 5 -6.60 4.91 7.67
N TYR A 6 -5.98 5.27 8.78
CA TYR A 6 -4.97 4.46 9.44
C TYR A 6 -5.65 3.66 10.55
N ASP A 7 -5.61 2.34 10.42
CA ASP A 7 -6.35 1.41 11.27
C ASP A 7 -5.47 0.85 12.40
N GLY A 8 -4.20 1.27 12.50
CA GLY A 8 -3.27 0.85 13.54
C GLY A 8 -2.11 -0.03 13.04
N VAL A 9 -1.42 -0.66 13.98
CA VAL A 9 -0.38 -1.66 13.71
C VAL A 9 -1.01 -3.05 13.82
N ALA A 10 -0.82 -3.87 12.79
CA ALA A 10 -1.26 -5.25 12.75
C ALA A 10 -0.07 -6.22 12.80
N ASN A 11 -0.26 -7.35 13.47
CA ASN A 11 0.65 -8.49 13.42
C ASN A 11 0.24 -9.39 12.25
N VAL A 12 1.05 -9.41 11.19
CA VAL A 12 0.79 -10.18 9.97
C VAL A 12 1.65 -11.44 9.99
N ALA A 13 0.99 -12.60 9.86
CA ALA A 13 1.69 -13.87 9.73
C ALA A 13 2.28 -14.01 8.32
N THR A 14 3.56 -14.32 8.24
CA THR A 14 4.31 -14.59 7.01
C THR A 14 4.94 -15.98 7.09
N ALA A 15 5.47 -16.47 5.97
CA ALA A 15 6.17 -17.76 5.94
C ALA A 15 7.39 -17.81 6.88
N SER A 16 7.97 -16.66 7.22
CA SER A 16 9.16 -16.54 8.08
C SER A 16 8.86 -16.16 9.53
N GLY A 17 7.60 -15.89 9.89
CA GLY A 17 7.22 -15.53 11.25
C GLY A 17 6.07 -14.54 11.30
N THR A 18 6.02 -13.71 12.34
CA THR A 18 5.05 -12.62 12.45
C THR A 18 5.78 -11.29 12.26
N VAL A 19 5.24 -10.44 11.39
CA VAL A 19 5.79 -9.11 11.08
C VAL A 19 4.78 -8.05 11.50
N GLN A 20 5.23 -7.03 12.21
CA GLN A 20 4.40 -5.86 12.51
C GLN A 20 4.33 -4.96 11.27
N MET A 21 3.11 -4.59 10.88
CA MET A 21 2.84 -3.77 9.70
C MET A 21 1.85 -2.67 10.04
N LEU A 22 2.01 -1.50 9.44
CA LEU A 22 0.99 -0.47 9.39
C LEU A 22 -0.20 -1.00 8.60
N LYS A 23 -1.42 -0.77 9.09
CA LYS A 23 -2.66 -1.09 8.39
C LYS A 23 -3.39 0.18 8.01
N PHE A 24 -3.79 0.27 6.74
CA PHE A 24 -4.61 1.34 6.22
C PHE A 24 -5.85 0.79 5.52
N SER A 25 -6.97 1.51 5.60
CA SER A 25 -8.16 1.29 4.79
C SER A 25 -8.46 2.52 3.93
N MET A 26 -8.91 2.34 2.70
CA MET A 26 -9.23 3.45 1.80
C MET A 26 -10.24 3.05 0.71
N THR A 27 -10.84 4.04 0.05
CA THR A 27 -11.81 3.80 -1.02
C THR A 27 -11.15 3.61 -2.39
N SER A 28 -9.99 4.24 -2.61
CA SER A 28 -9.18 4.00 -3.80
C SER A 28 -7.71 4.34 -3.61
N MET A 29 -6.88 3.61 -4.35
CA MET A 29 -5.43 3.74 -4.37
C MET A 29 -4.94 3.59 -5.81
N THR A 30 -4.26 4.60 -6.31
CA THR A 30 -3.49 4.53 -7.56
C THR A 30 -2.03 4.46 -7.19
N LEU A 31 -1.32 3.49 -7.75
CA LEU A 31 0.11 3.29 -7.62
C LEU A 31 0.73 3.49 -9.00
N SER A 32 1.70 4.40 -9.09
CA SER A 32 2.37 4.73 -10.34
C SER A 32 3.86 4.94 -10.10
N GLY A 33 4.69 4.52 -11.06
CA GLY A 33 6.15 4.47 -10.90
C GLY A 33 6.58 3.15 -10.24
N GLY A 34 7.75 2.63 -10.64
CA GLY A 34 8.29 1.27 -10.43
C GLY A 34 8.37 0.75 -8.99
N THR A 35 7.23 0.74 -8.30
CA THR A 35 7.01 0.27 -6.95
C THR A 35 6.73 -1.22 -7.04
N VAL A 36 7.50 -2.03 -6.33
CA VAL A 36 7.25 -3.47 -6.24
C VAL A 36 6.11 -3.68 -5.26
N LEU A 37 4.98 -4.17 -5.75
CA LEU A 37 3.83 -4.51 -4.90
C LEU A 37 3.68 -6.02 -4.77
N THR A 38 3.30 -6.50 -3.59
CA THR A 38 2.83 -7.87 -3.44
C THR A 38 1.31 -7.83 -3.30
N VAL A 39 0.61 -7.93 -4.43
CA VAL A 39 -0.85 -7.99 -4.44
C VAL A 39 -1.28 -9.44 -4.31
N SER A 40 -1.86 -9.81 -3.17
CA SER A 40 -2.34 -11.18 -2.94
C SER A 40 -3.83 -11.29 -3.25
N GLU A 41 -4.14 -11.72 -4.47
CA GLU A 41 -5.34 -12.51 -4.75
C GLU A 41 -4.86 -13.95 -5.03
N GLY A 42 -5.23 -14.92 -4.19
CA GLY A 42 -4.81 -16.32 -4.39
C GLY A 42 -3.32 -16.64 -4.18
N GLY A 43 -2.52 -15.74 -3.58
CA GLY A 43 -1.10 -15.97 -3.27
C GLY A 43 -0.12 -15.59 -4.39
N HIS A 44 -0.56 -14.82 -5.39
CA HIS A 44 0.32 -14.31 -6.43
C HIS A 44 1.11 -13.07 -5.97
N THR A 45 2.30 -12.88 -6.52
CA THR A 45 3.15 -11.68 -6.30
C THR A 45 3.20 -10.91 -7.60
N LEU A 46 3.02 -9.58 -7.56
CA LEU A 46 2.91 -8.79 -8.78
C LEU A 46 3.90 -7.62 -8.84
N LEU A 47 4.98 -7.84 -9.58
CA LEU A 47 5.98 -6.81 -9.83
C LEU A 47 5.44 -5.76 -10.80
N THR A 48 5.00 -4.60 -10.30
CA THR A 48 4.63 -3.46 -11.14
C THR A 48 5.87 -2.60 -11.44
N GLN A 49 6.64 -2.98 -12.46
CA GLN A 49 7.65 -2.11 -13.05
C GLN A 49 6.99 -1.36 -14.21
N ASP A 50 7.05 -0.03 -14.20
CA ASP A 50 6.50 0.88 -15.23
C ASP A 50 4.99 0.73 -15.55
N SER A 51 4.20 0.24 -14.58
CA SER A 51 2.73 0.10 -14.69
C SER A 51 1.99 1.00 -13.70
N SER A 52 0.78 1.40 -14.06
CA SER A 52 -0.17 2.02 -13.14
C SER A 52 -1.11 0.95 -12.62
N LEU A 53 -1.25 0.86 -11.30
CA LEU A 53 -2.20 -0.01 -10.64
C LEU A 53 -3.28 0.84 -9.96
N ASP A 54 -4.52 0.65 -10.38
CA ASP A 54 -5.70 1.29 -9.81
C ASP A 54 -6.51 0.27 -9.01
N LEU A 55 -6.57 0.48 -7.70
CA LEU A 55 -7.35 -0.29 -6.74
C LEU A 55 -8.51 0.56 -6.25
N SER A 56 -9.70 -0.03 -6.16
CA SER A 56 -10.90 0.67 -5.67
C SER A 56 -11.87 -0.24 -4.94
N GLY A 57 -12.80 0.36 -4.19
CA GLY A 57 -13.74 -0.33 -3.31
C GLY A 57 -13.20 -0.38 -1.88
N ASN A 58 -13.30 -1.53 -1.21
CA ASN A 58 -12.70 -1.76 0.10
C ASN A 58 -11.22 -2.11 -0.03
N VAL A 59 -10.37 -1.10 -0.16
CA VAL A 59 -8.92 -1.31 -0.25
C VAL A 59 -8.32 -1.35 1.16
N VAL A 60 -7.55 -2.39 1.47
CA VAL A 60 -6.78 -2.53 2.71
C VAL A 60 -5.31 -2.74 2.36
N LEU A 61 -4.44 -1.90 2.91
CA LEU A 61 -2.99 -1.96 2.72
C LEU A 61 -2.31 -2.30 4.05
N TYR A 62 -1.42 -3.28 4.02
CA TYR A 62 -0.44 -3.57 5.06
C TYR A 62 0.96 -3.29 4.55
N THR A 63 1.82 -2.65 5.35
CA THR A 63 3.21 -2.36 4.95
C THR A 63 4.12 -2.16 6.16
N THR A 64 5.41 -2.50 6.04
CA THR A 64 6.43 -2.26 7.08
C THR A 64 6.90 -0.80 7.11
N GLU A 65 6.84 -0.10 5.98
CA GLU A 65 7.19 1.31 5.86
C GLU A 65 6.30 1.98 4.81
N PHE A 66 5.74 3.13 5.16
CA PHE A 66 4.97 3.97 4.24
C PHE A 66 5.63 5.33 4.11
N SER A 67 6.21 5.63 2.95
CA SER A 67 6.85 6.90 2.62
C SER A 67 6.04 7.61 1.53
N ALA A 68 5.70 8.89 1.70
CA ALA A 68 4.89 9.62 0.73
C ALA A 68 5.05 11.14 0.88
N GLN A 69 4.40 11.92 0.00
CA GLN A 69 4.18 13.35 0.18
C GLN A 69 2.74 13.64 0.61
N LEU A 70 2.58 14.32 1.74
CA LEU A 70 1.30 14.83 2.23
C LEU A 70 1.28 16.35 2.03
N LEU A 71 0.40 16.85 1.15
CA LEU A 71 0.34 18.29 0.81
C LEU A 71 1.71 18.87 0.41
N GLY A 72 2.55 18.07 -0.26
CA GLY A 72 3.92 18.44 -0.68
C GLY A 72 5.00 18.28 0.40
N VAL A 73 4.65 17.85 1.62
CA VAL A 73 5.61 17.58 2.69
C VAL A 73 5.93 16.08 2.74
N PRO A 74 7.21 15.67 2.66
CA PRO A 74 7.57 14.27 2.77
C PRO A 74 7.30 13.75 4.18
N VAL A 75 6.70 12.57 4.25
CA VAL A 75 6.40 11.86 5.49
C VAL A 75 6.78 10.39 5.35
N THR A 76 7.25 9.79 6.44
CA THR A 76 7.56 8.36 6.54
C THR A 76 6.98 7.82 7.84
N PHE A 77 6.23 6.74 7.72
CA PHE A 77 5.62 6.04 8.85
C PHE A 77 6.13 4.61 8.91
N THR A 78 6.30 4.11 10.13
CA THR A 78 6.63 2.71 10.42
C THR A 78 5.79 2.23 11.61
N PRO A 79 5.68 0.92 11.87
CA PRO A 79 5.02 0.42 13.07
C PRO A 79 5.56 1.01 14.38
N GLN A 80 6.86 1.35 14.42
CA GLN A 80 7.49 1.99 15.58
C GLN A 80 7.24 3.50 15.65
N ASN A 81 6.99 4.14 14.49
CA ASN A 81 6.66 5.56 14.38
C ASN A 81 5.41 5.74 13.50
N PRO A 82 4.22 5.41 14.03
CA PRO A 82 2.98 5.45 13.25
C PRO A 82 2.50 6.89 13.03
N PRO A 83 1.55 7.12 12.10
CA PRO A 83 0.91 8.42 11.94
C PRO A 83 0.23 8.84 13.25
N THR A 84 0.58 10.04 13.75
CA THR A 84 0.01 10.57 15.00
C THR A 84 -1.32 11.30 14.80
N ALA A 85 -1.64 11.69 13.57
CA ALA A 85 -2.89 12.33 13.22
C ALA A 85 -3.36 11.89 11.83
N ILE A 86 -4.66 11.63 11.70
CA ILE A 86 -5.34 11.35 10.44
C ILE A 86 -6.23 12.56 10.17
N LEU A 87 -6.02 13.22 9.03
CA LEU A 87 -6.91 14.30 8.59
C LEU A 87 -8.11 13.71 7.84
N PRO A 88 -9.29 14.36 7.85
CA PRO A 88 -10.50 13.85 7.20
C PRO A 88 -10.31 13.54 5.71
N ASP A 89 -9.50 14.35 5.02
CA ASP A 89 -9.15 14.18 3.61
C ASP A 89 -7.62 14.20 3.45
N MET A 90 -7.00 13.02 3.45
CA MET A 90 -5.57 12.89 3.16
C MET A 90 -5.34 12.38 1.74
N THR A 91 -4.69 13.22 0.93
CA THR A 91 -4.17 12.83 -0.37
C THR A 91 -2.67 12.70 -0.28
N PHE A 92 -2.17 11.49 -0.52
CA PHE A 92 -0.75 11.20 -0.62
C PHE A 92 -0.33 11.02 -2.08
N THR A 93 0.83 11.57 -2.42
CA THR A 93 1.50 11.37 -3.71
C THR A 93 2.89 10.79 -3.49
N ASN A 94 3.52 10.28 -4.55
CA ASN A 94 4.88 9.72 -4.51
C ASN A 94 5.04 8.64 -3.43
N VAL A 95 4.04 7.75 -3.35
CA VAL A 95 3.99 6.70 -2.35
C VAL A 95 5.02 5.64 -2.65
N VAL A 96 5.80 5.28 -1.64
CA VAL A 96 6.73 4.15 -1.61
C VAL A 96 6.39 3.31 -0.39
N THR A 97 6.26 2.01 -0.58
CA THR A 97 5.93 1.05 0.47
C THR A 97 6.94 -0.09 0.51
N ASP A 98 7.33 -0.53 1.70
CA ASP A 98 8.11 -1.76 1.88
C ASP A 98 7.21 -2.94 2.27
N GLN A 99 7.49 -4.11 1.69
CA GLN A 99 6.71 -5.36 1.85
C GLN A 99 5.18 -5.15 1.83
N PRO A 100 4.63 -4.46 0.81
CA PRO A 100 3.22 -4.16 0.80
C PRO A 100 2.39 -5.41 0.56
N PHE A 101 1.34 -5.60 1.36
CA PHE A 101 0.29 -6.58 1.14
C PHE A 101 -1.04 -5.84 1.02
N THR A 102 -1.73 -6.00 -0.12
CA THR A 102 -2.95 -5.22 -0.41
C THR A 102 -4.12 -6.12 -0.80
N MET A 103 -5.30 -5.79 -0.29
CA MET A 103 -6.60 -6.36 -0.67
C MET A 103 -7.49 -5.25 -1.25
N ALA A 104 -8.31 -5.54 -2.25
CA ALA A 104 -9.26 -4.60 -2.84
C ALA A 104 -10.44 -5.35 -3.48
N ASP A 105 -11.59 -4.68 -3.61
CA ASP A 105 -12.75 -5.27 -4.32
C ASP A 105 -12.53 -5.28 -5.84
N THR A 106 -11.84 -4.28 -6.37
CA THR A 106 -11.54 -4.15 -7.80
C THR A 106 -10.08 -3.83 -8.01
N PHE A 107 -9.48 -4.56 -8.95
CA PHE A 107 -8.09 -4.46 -9.37
C PHE A 107 -8.04 -4.17 -10.87
N GLN A 108 -7.43 -3.06 -11.28
CA GLN A 108 -7.16 -2.75 -12.68
C GLN A 108 -5.69 -2.39 -12.88
N ALA A 109 -4.96 -3.22 -13.61
CA ALA A 109 -3.57 -2.94 -13.99
C ALA A 109 -3.48 -2.54 -15.46
N THR A 110 -2.78 -1.45 -15.75
CA THR A 110 -2.46 -1.05 -17.13
C THR A 110 -0.97 -1.28 -17.39
N ALA A 111 -0.64 -1.85 -18.57
CA ALA A 111 0.72 -2.15 -18.99
C ALA A 111 1.50 -3.10 -18.04
N LEU A 112 0.81 -4.12 -17.53
CA LEU A 112 1.39 -5.07 -16.61
C LEU A 112 2.47 -5.94 -17.27
N VAL A 113 3.72 -5.82 -16.80
CA VAL A 113 4.79 -6.75 -17.15
C VAL A 113 4.94 -7.74 -16.00
N THR A 114 4.44 -8.97 -16.18
CA THR A 114 4.64 -10.03 -15.19
C THR A 114 5.97 -10.72 -15.48
N SER A 115 6.94 -10.60 -14.57
CA SER A 115 8.10 -11.50 -14.54
C SER A 115 7.85 -12.57 -13.49
N LEU A 116 7.51 -13.78 -13.93
CA LEU A 116 7.60 -14.97 -13.10
C LEU A 116 9.08 -15.37 -13.07
N ASN A 117 9.69 -15.38 -11.88
CA ASN A 117 11.04 -15.90 -11.66
C ASN A 117 10.93 -17.31 -11.08
#